data_AF-A0A246Q9M2-F1
#
_entry.id   AF-A0A246Q9M2-F1
#
_cell.length_a   1.000
_cell.length_b   1.000
_cell.length_c   1.000
_cell.angle_alpha   90.00
_cell.angle_beta   90.00
_cell.angle_gamma   90.00
#
_symmetry.space_group_name_H-M   'P 1'
#
loop_
_entity.id
_entity.type
_entity.pdbx_description
1 polymer ?
#
loop_
_entity_poly.entity_id
_entity_poly.type
_entity_poly.pdbx_seq_one_letter_code
_entity_poly.pdbx_strand_id
1 'polypeptide(L)'
;MIAQVRGLAKLRYQVADPKTYSVVAALHNAGLFRRGMTLVGSHAYGVLLNTLGIAAGLYQSFNVDVARGAALGSDAPTPGFAELLAQTGLKVVEVPAFHPGDPFDVI
;
A
#
# COMPACT_ATOMS: atom_id res chain seq x y z
N MET A 1 16.31 -10.35 5.18
CA MET A 1 15.28 -9.34 4.83
C MET A 1 15.42 -8.03 5.61
N ILE A 2 15.22 -7.98 6.95
CA ILE A 2 15.26 -6.71 7.73
C ILE A 2 16.59 -5.94 7.61
N ALA A 3 17.73 -6.64 7.63
CA ALA A 3 19.04 -6.01 7.49
C ALA A 3 19.24 -5.31 6.13
N GLN A 4 18.68 -5.87 5.04
CA GLN A 4 18.75 -5.28 3.70
C GLN A 4 17.91 -4.00 3.63
N VAL A 5 16.69 -4.03 4.18
CA VAL A 5 15.80 -2.85 4.26
C VAL A 5 16.47 -1.71 5.03
N ARG A 6 17.11 -2.02 6.17
CA ARG A 6 17.90 -1.02 6.92
C ARG A 6 19.10 -0.50 6.12
N GLY A 7 19.73 -1.35 5.32
CA GLY A 7 20.81 -0.95 4.41
C GLY A 7 20.32 0.06 3.37
N LEU A 8 19.19 -0.21 2.72
CA LEU A 8 18.56 0.70 1.76
C LEU A 8 18.21 2.06 2.40
N ALA A 9 17.62 2.04 3.60
CA ALA A 9 17.33 3.27 4.33
C ALA A 9 18.58 4.12 4.61
N LYS A 10 19.70 3.49 5.00
CA LYS A 10 20.99 4.19 5.21
C LYS A 10 21.52 4.82 3.92
N LEU A 11 21.25 4.19 2.78
CA LEU A 11 21.60 4.67 1.45
C LEU A 11 20.57 5.67 0.88
N ARG A 12 19.62 6.15 1.70
CA ARG A 12 18.59 7.13 1.33
C ARG A 12 17.59 6.63 0.28
N TYR A 13 17.50 5.33 0.07
CA TYR A 13 16.40 4.73 -0.67
C TYR A 13 15.10 4.82 0.13
N GLN A 14 13.98 4.84 -0.59
CA GLN A 14 12.65 4.92 0.01
C GLN A 14 12.32 3.62 0.74
N VAL A 15 11.86 3.72 1.98
CA VAL A 15 11.45 2.58 2.79
C VAL A 15 10.16 2.96 3.50
N ALA A 16 9.16 2.09 3.42
CA ALA A 16 7.90 2.27 4.15
C ALA A 16 8.12 2.13 5.66
N ASP A 17 7.37 2.88 6.47
CA ASP A 17 7.35 2.66 7.91
C ASP A 17 6.67 1.31 8.25
N PRO A 18 6.85 0.78 9.48
CA PRO A 18 6.32 -0.52 9.85
C PRO A 18 4.82 -0.69 9.66
N LYS A 19 4.02 0.38 9.85
CA LYS A 19 2.55 0.31 9.72
C LYS A 19 2.15 0.26 8.25
N THR A 20 2.72 1.10 7.40
CA THR A 20 2.47 1.01 5.95
C THR A 20 2.97 -0.33 5.41
N TYR A 21 4.13 -0.81 5.86
CA TYR A 21 4.64 -2.12 5.47
C TYR A 21 3.68 -3.25 5.84
N SER A 22 3.08 -3.23 7.04
CA SER A 22 2.14 -4.29 7.45
C SER A 22 0.89 -4.33 6.58
N VAL A 23 0.38 -3.18 6.16
CA VAL A 23 -0.76 -3.08 5.22
C VAL A 23 -0.39 -3.68 3.86
N VAL A 24 0.73 -3.25 3.26
CA VAL A 24 1.17 -3.77 1.96
C VAL A 24 1.44 -5.28 2.03
N ALA A 25 2.03 -5.76 3.13
CA ALA A 25 2.26 -7.18 3.36
C ALA A 25 0.95 -7.98 3.46
N ALA A 26 -0.07 -7.47 4.16
CA ALA A 26 -1.38 -8.12 4.24
C ALA A 26 -2.03 -8.25 2.85
N LEU A 27 -2.02 -7.18 2.05
CA LEU A 27 -2.55 -7.19 0.68
C LEU A 27 -1.80 -8.20 -0.21
N HIS A 28 -0.47 -8.26 -0.09
CA HIS A 28 0.37 -9.22 -0.81
C HIS A 28 0.09 -10.66 -0.41
N ASN A 29 0.03 -10.93 0.90
CA ASN A 29 -0.15 -12.29 1.42
C ASN A 29 -1.53 -12.87 1.09
N ALA A 30 -2.54 -12.03 0.89
CA ALA A 30 -3.84 -12.44 0.37
C ALA A 30 -3.88 -12.58 -1.17
N GLY A 31 -2.76 -12.36 -1.86
CA GLY A 31 -2.64 -12.54 -3.30
C GLY A 31 -3.33 -11.46 -4.14
N LEU A 32 -3.70 -10.31 -3.56
CA LEU A 32 -4.47 -9.28 -4.28
C LEU A 32 -3.71 -8.69 -5.46
N PHE A 33 -2.40 -8.47 -5.32
CA PHE A 33 -1.57 -7.99 -6.44
C PHE A 33 -1.54 -8.99 -7.61
N ARG A 34 -1.48 -10.29 -7.32
CA ARG A 34 -1.52 -11.35 -8.34
C ARG A 34 -2.86 -11.40 -9.09
N ARG A 35 -3.92 -10.87 -8.49
CA ARG A 35 -5.30 -10.82 -9.03
C ARG A 35 -5.62 -9.53 -9.77
N GLY A 36 -4.64 -8.65 -9.98
CA GLY A 36 -4.80 -7.40 -10.72
C GLY A 36 -5.00 -6.15 -9.87
N MET A 37 -4.75 -6.22 -8.56
CA MET A 37 -4.54 -5.01 -7.75
C MET A 37 -3.17 -4.42 -8.09
N THR A 38 -3.09 -3.10 -8.19
CA THR A 38 -1.87 -2.36 -8.49
C THR A 38 -1.62 -1.31 -7.43
N LEU A 39 -0.41 -1.27 -6.88
CA LEU A 39 0.01 -0.17 -6.01
C LEU A 39 0.14 1.11 -6.83
N VAL A 40 -0.45 2.20 -6.35
CA VAL A 40 -0.38 3.52 -6.98
C VAL A 40 0.02 4.58 -5.95
N GLY A 41 0.05 5.85 -6.35
CA GLY A 41 0.38 6.96 -5.46
C GLY A 41 1.84 6.99 -5.03
N SER A 42 2.09 7.63 -3.88
CA SER A 42 3.45 7.96 -3.43
C SER A 42 4.30 6.72 -3.15
N HIS A 43 3.73 5.63 -2.63
CA HIS A 43 4.49 4.40 -2.41
C HIS A 43 4.91 3.71 -3.72
N ALA A 44 4.05 3.71 -4.74
CA ALA A 44 4.42 3.20 -6.06
C ALA A 44 5.56 4.03 -6.68
N TYR A 45 5.49 5.35 -6.56
CA TYR A 45 6.55 6.25 -7.01
C TYR A 45 7.90 5.92 -6.32
N GLY A 46 7.90 5.67 -5.02
CA GLY A 46 9.11 5.27 -4.28
C GLY A 46 9.70 3.95 -4.74
N VAL A 47 8.84 2.96 -5.04
CA VAL A 47 9.28 1.68 -5.62
C VAL A 47 9.96 1.90 -6.97
N LEU A 48 9.40 2.75 -7.84
CA LEU A 48 9.99 3.09 -9.14
C LEU A 48 11.36 3.75 -8.98
N LEU A 49 11.47 4.75 -8.09
CA LEU A 49 12.75 5.41 -7.82
C LEU A 49 13.81 4.45 -7.30
N ASN A 50 13.44 3.58 -6.36
CA ASN A 50 14.34 2.55 -5.85
C ASN A 50 14.82 1.60 -6.94
N THR A 51 13.91 1.19 -7.85
CA THR A 51 14.21 0.31 -8.98
C THR A 51 15.19 0.97 -9.95
N LEU A 52 15.11 2.29 -10.11
CA LEU A 52 16.01 3.09 -10.95
C LEU A 52 17.34 3.46 -10.27
N GLY A 53 17.55 3.05 -9.01
CA GLY A 53 18.77 3.43 -8.26
C GLY A 53 18.78 4.88 -7.78
N ILE A 54 17.63 5.56 -7.78
CA ILE A 54 17.52 6.99 -7.45
C ILE A 54 17.15 7.16 -5.97
N ALA A 55 18.02 7.82 -5.23
CA ALA A 55 17.72 8.35 -3.90
C ALA A 55 17.05 9.73 -4.03
N ALA A 56 15.72 9.78 -3.99
CA ALA A 56 14.97 11.04 -3.98
C ALA A 56 14.81 11.60 -2.57
N GLY A 57 14.37 12.88 -2.48
CA GLY A 57 14.01 13.50 -1.21
C GLY A 57 13.00 12.66 -0.43
N LEU A 58 13.12 12.66 0.90
CA LEU A 58 12.19 11.96 1.77
C LEU A 58 10.81 12.63 1.66
N TYR A 59 9.81 11.88 1.22
CA TYR A 59 8.41 12.25 1.39
C TYR A 59 7.82 11.31 2.43
N GLN A 60 7.09 11.87 3.39
CA GLN A 60 6.34 11.07 4.36
C GLN A 60 4.94 10.90 3.82
N SER A 61 4.63 9.67 3.38
CA SER A 61 3.27 9.27 3.07
C SER A 61 2.94 8.06 3.93
N PHE A 62 1.78 8.09 4.58
CA PHE A 62 1.23 6.96 5.31
C PHE A 62 0.13 6.24 4.51
N ASN A 63 -0.30 6.84 3.39
CA ASN A 63 -1.38 6.34 2.57
C ASN A 63 -0.90 5.18 1.70
N VAL A 64 -1.65 4.07 1.72
CA VAL A 64 -1.45 2.95 0.79
C VAL A 64 -2.53 3.03 -0.27
N ASP A 65 -2.18 3.64 -1.41
CA ASP A 65 -3.11 3.80 -2.52
C ASP A 65 -3.02 2.58 -3.45
N VAL A 66 -4.17 2.01 -3.79
CA VAL A 66 -4.27 0.88 -4.72
C VAL A 66 -5.35 1.13 -5.76
N ALA A 67 -5.13 0.58 -6.95
CA ALA A 67 -6.07 0.65 -8.06
C ALA A 67 -6.27 -0.72 -8.71
N ARG A 68 -7.31 -0.84 -9.55
CA ARG A 68 -7.55 -2.00 -10.40
C ARG A 68 -8.16 -1.55 -11.72
N GLY A 69 -7.73 -2.14 -12.84
CA GLY A 69 -8.29 -1.84 -14.17
C GLY A 69 -9.54 -2.66 -14.50
N ALA A 70 -9.77 -3.77 -13.79
CA ALA A 70 -10.92 -4.65 -13.95
C ALA A 70 -11.33 -5.19 -12.57
N ALA A 71 -12.36 -6.05 -12.51
CA ALA A 71 -12.64 -6.81 -11.30
C ALA A 71 -11.42 -7.69 -10.94
N LEU A 72 -11.12 -7.80 -9.64
CA LEU A 72 -10.04 -8.68 -9.19
C LEU A 72 -10.40 -10.13 -9.49
N GLY A 73 -9.40 -10.92 -9.92
CA GLY A 73 -9.59 -12.35 -10.16
C GLY A 73 -10.10 -13.12 -8.93
N SER A 74 -10.88 -14.17 -9.15
CA SER A 74 -11.57 -14.96 -8.12
C SER A 74 -10.94 -16.33 -7.85
N ASP A 75 -9.66 -16.50 -8.18
CA ASP A 75 -8.96 -17.79 -8.12
C ASP A 75 -8.78 -18.36 -6.69
N ALA A 76 -9.18 -17.63 -5.64
CA ALA A 76 -9.45 -18.21 -4.32
C ALA A 76 -10.41 -17.33 -3.49
N PRO A 77 -11.02 -17.87 -2.40
CA PRO A 77 -11.72 -17.08 -1.42
C PRO A 77 -10.80 -15.99 -0.86
N THR A 78 -11.32 -14.77 -0.76
CA THR A 78 -10.62 -13.67 -0.08
C THR A 78 -11.41 -13.36 1.18
N PRO A 79 -10.75 -13.21 2.34
CA PRO A 79 -11.37 -12.59 3.51
C PRO A 79 -12.03 -11.26 3.10
N GLY A 80 -13.04 -10.83 3.86
CA GLY A 80 -13.57 -9.47 3.66
C GLY A 80 -12.43 -8.45 3.77
N PHE A 81 -12.47 -7.36 3.00
CA PHE A 81 -11.34 -6.40 2.97
C PHE A 81 -11.03 -5.85 4.38
N ALA A 82 -12.05 -5.58 5.19
CA ALA A 82 -11.88 -5.18 6.59
C ALA A 82 -11.24 -6.28 7.46
N GLU A 83 -11.63 -7.54 7.26
CA GLU A 83 -11.07 -8.70 7.96
C GLU A 83 -9.59 -8.88 7.62
N LEU A 84 -9.23 -8.70 6.34
CA LEU A 84 -7.85 -8.69 5.90
C LEU A 84 -7.03 -7.57 6.57
N LEU A 85 -7.56 -6.35 6.60
CA LEU A 85 -6.87 -5.22 7.22
C LEU A 85 -6.75 -5.38 8.74
N ALA A 86 -7.70 -6.05 9.40
CA ALA A 86 -7.61 -6.33 10.83
C ALA A 86 -6.37 -7.18 11.20
N GLN A 87 -5.86 -8.00 10.29
CA GLN A 87 -4.64 -8.82 10.49
C GLN A 87 -3.37 -7.96 10.66
N THR A 88 -3.41 -6.69 10.27
CA THR A 88 -2.28 -5.76 10.41
C THR A 88 -2.08 -5.27 11.85
N GLY A 89 -3.06 -5.50 12.74
CA GLY A 89 -3.09 -4.94 14.10
C GLY A 89 -3.38 -3.43 14.14
N LEU A 90 -3.65 -2.81 13.00
CA LEU A 90 -4.06 -1.40 12.93
C LEU A 90 -5.56 -1.28 13.18
N LYS A 91 -5.95 -0.17 13.82
CA LYS A 91 -7.37 0.19 13.93
C LYS A 91 -7.89 0.54 12.54
N VAL A 92 -8.78 -0.30 12.02
CA VAL A 92 -9.50 -0.03 10.76
C VAL A 92 -10.73 0.81 11.09
N VAL A 93 -10.84 1.95 10.45
CA VAL A 93 -12.04 2.80 10.50
C VAL A 93 -12.56 2.88 9.08
N GLU A 94 -13.80 2.43 8.89
CA GLU A 94 -14.47 2.59 7.61
C GLU A 94 -14.83 4.07 7.43
N VAL A 95 -14.37 4.64 6.32
CA VAL A 95 -14.73 5.99 5.91
C VAL A 95 -15.79 5.91 4.83
N PRO A 96 -16.81 6.81 4.84
CA PRO A 96 -17.84 6.82 3.83
C PRO A 96 -17.26 6.84 2.41
N ALA A 97 -17.87 6.10 1.49
CA ALA A 97 -17.48 6.12 0.10
C ALA A 97 -17.65 7.54 -0.47
N PHE A 98 -16.64 8.00 -1.19
CA PHE A 98 -16.70 9.26 -1.93
C PHE A 98 -17.31 9.02 -3.31
N HIS A 99 -18.38 9.73 -3.65
CA HIS A 99 -18.99 9.68 -4.97
C HIS A 99 -18.48 10.85 -5.85
N PRO A 100 -18.34 10.64 -7.17
CA PRO A 100 -18.02 11.73 -8.08
C PRO A 100 -19.03 12.87 -7.96
N GLY A 101 -18.56 14.06 -7.58
CA GLY A 101 -19.39 15.26 -7.37
C GLY A 101 -19.66 15.59 -5.90
N ASP A 102 -19.27 14.73 -4.97
CA ASP A 102 -19.36 15.05 -3.54
C ASP A 102 -18.39 16.18 -3.17
N PRO A 103 -18.77 17.11 -2.28
CA PRO A 103 -17.84 18.07 -1.71
C PRO A 103 -16.76 17.32 -0.92
N PHE A 104 -15.51 17.75 -1.07
CA PHE A 104 -14.38 17.18 -0.35
C PHE A 104 -14.36 17.75 1.08
N ASP A 105 -15.23 17.24 1.95
CA ASP A 105 -15.22 17.60 3.36
C ASP A 105 -14.14 16.76 4.07
N VAL A 106 -13.12 17.44 4.59
CA VAL A 106 -12.00 16.83 5.31
C VAL A 106 -12.54 16.21 6.61
N ILE A 107 -12.46 14.89 6.72
CA ILE A 107 -12.64 14.15 7.97
C ILE A 107 -11.42 14.38 8.87
#